data_AF-A0A509EFE2-F1
#
_entry.id   AF-A0A509EFE2-F1
#
_cell.length_a   1.000
_cell.length_b   1.000
_cell.length_c   1.000
_cell.angle_alpha   90.00
_cell.angle_beta   90.00
_cell.angle_gamma   90.00
#
_symmetry.space_group_name_H-M   'P 1'
#
loop_
_entity.id
_entity.type
_entity.pdbx_description
1 polymer ?
#
loop_
_entity_poly.entity_id
_entity_poly.type
_entity_poly.pdbx_seq_one_letter_code
_entity_poly.pdbx_strand_id
1 'polypeptide(L)'
;MSSQTGSPASPSPRIEGALAECATGARIAERKADRYLQLAQGETDDTVYEACRSMSRFYGAMHAFFLEEQRAIDALLCTAPLSDTPEAVQRA
;
A
#
# COMPACT_ATOMS: atom_id res chain seq x y z
N MET A 1 -13.56 -23.15 27.37
CA MET A 1 -12.61 -22.66 26.36
C MET A 1 -13.35 -21.66 25.50
N SER A 2 -13.23 -20.37 25.78
CA SER A 2 -13.93 -19.32 25.03
C SER A 2 -12.99 -18.77 23.98
N SER A 3 -13.21 -19.18 22.73
CA SER A 3 -12.52 -18.64 21.57
C SER A 3 -12.96 -17.19 21.37
N GLN A 4 -12.10 -16.25 21.76
CA GLN A 4 -12.28 -14.84 21.44
C GLN A 4 -11.95 -14.67 19.96
N THR A 5 -12.99 -14.69 19.12
CA THR A 5 -12.91 -14.24 17.73
C THR A 5 -12.70 -12.73 17.75
N GLY A 6 -11.44 -12.31 17.73
CA GLY A 6 -11.11 -10.92 17.40
C GLY A 6 -11.64 -10.64 16.00
N SER A 7 -12.64 -9.76 15.88
CA SER A 7 -12.98 -9.17 14.59
C SER A 7 -11.69 -8.68 13.92
N PRO A 8 -11.48 -8.90 12.60
CA PRO A 8 -10.41 -8.22 11.91
C PRO A 8 -10.69 -6.72 12.05
N ALA A 9 -9.94 -6.05 12.92
CA ALA A 9 -10.10 -4.63 13.11
C ALA A 9 -9.82 -3.96 11.77
N SER A 10 -10.83 -3.30 11.21
CA SER A 10 -10.64 -2.45 10.05
C SER A 10 -9.51 -1.47 10.35
N PRO A 11 -8.60 -1.20 9.39
CA PRO A 11 -7.54 -0.23 9.61
C PRO A 11 -8.14 1.11 10.01
N SER A 12 -7.49 1.83 10.91
CA SER A 12 -7.95 3.19 11.22
C SER A 12 -7.80 4.07 9.95
N PRO A 13 -8.66 5.08 9.74
CA PRO A 13 -8.53 6.00 8.61
C PRO A 13 -7.16 6.70 8.50
N ARG A 14 -6.43 6.81 9.63
CA ARG A 14 -5.06 7.34 9.65
C ARG A 14 -4.05 6.40 8.98
N ILE A 15 -4.26 5.08 9.09
CA ILE A 15 -3.41 4.06 8.47
C ILE A 15 -3.66 4.04 6.96
N GLU A 16 -4.92 4.11 6.53
CA GLU A 16 -5.29 4.26 5.12
C GLU A 16 -4.64 5.50 4.48
N GLY A 17 -4.76 6.65 5.14
CA GLY A 17 -4.12 7.89 4.66
C GLY A 17 -2.60 7.75 4.54
N ALA A 18 -1.94 7.19 5.56
CA ALA A 18 -0.50 6.97 5.54
C ALA A 18 -0.06 6.03 4.41
N LEU A 19 -0.81 4.95 4.14
CA LEU A 19 -0.49 4.01 3.07
C LEU A 19 -0.69 4.62 1.68
N ALA A 20 -1.74 5.43 1.48
CA ALA A 20 -1.95 6.16 0.25
C ALA A 20 -0.82 7.19 -0.02
N GLU A 21 -0.37 7.87 1.03
CA GLU A 21 0.79 8.78 0.98
C GLU A 21 2.08 8.01 0.65
N CYS A 22 2.32 6.86 1.28
CA CYS A 22 3.45 5.99 1.00
C CYS A 22 3.45 5.47 -0.45
N ALA A 23 2.30 5.00 -0.96
CA ALA A 23 2.15 4.58 -2.34
C ALA A 23 2.48 5.72 -3.32
N THR A 24 1.99 6.93 -3.03
CA THR A 24 2.27 8.12 -3.82
C THR A 24 3.75 8.48 -3.81
N GLY A 25 4.39 8.45 -2.63
CA GLY A 25 5.82 8.69 -2.48
C GLY A 25 6.66 7.66 -3.23
N ALA A 26 6.34 6.38 -3.10
CA ALA A 26 7.01 5.29 -3.81
C ALA A 26 6.89 5.44 -5.34
N ARG A 27 5.71 5.80 -5.85
CA ARG A 27 5.51 6.09 -7.29
C ARG A 27 6.38 7.25 -7.80
N ILE A 28 6.52 8.31 -7.01
CA ILE A 28 7.38 9.44 -7.37
C ILE A 28 8.85 9.01 -7.39
N ALA A 29 9.28 8.21 -6.41
CA ALA A 29 10.64 7.70 -6.33
C ALA A 29 10.95 6.72 -7.47
N GLU A 30 10.02 5.83 -7.82
CA GLU A 30 10.11 4.93 -8.98
C GLU A 30 10.35 5.71 -10.26
N ARG A 31 9.52 6.72 -10.55
CA ARG A 31 9.69 7.56 -11.76
C ARG A 31 11.04 8.26 -11.82
N LYS A 32 11.54 8.74 -10.68
CA LYS A 32 12.88 9.36 -10.60
C LYS A 32 13.98 8.33 -10.87
N ALA A 33 13.85 7.13 -10.30
CA ALA A 33 14.80 6.05 -10.48
C ALA A 33 14.84 5.54 -11.93
N ASP A 34 13.68 5.41 -12.57
CA ASP A 34 13.59 5.08 -13.99
C ASP A 34 14.24 6.15 -14.86
N ARG A 35 14.06 7.42 -14.51
CA ARG A 35 14.72 8.52 -15.21
C ARG A 35 16.24 8.44 -15.07
N TYR A 36 16.76 8.13 -13.89
CA TYR A 36 18.21 7.95 -13.71
C TYR A 36 18.74 6.73 -14.45
N LEU A 37 17.98 5.62 -14.47
CA LEU A 37 18.34 4.44 -15.27
C LEU A 37 18.42 4.76 -16.77
N GLN A 38 17.48 5.55 -17.30
CA GLN A 38 17.53 6.02 -18.69
C GLN A 38 18.77 6.87 -18.96
N LEU A 39 19.12 7.79 -18.04
CA LEU A 39 20.29 8.64 -18.19
C LEU A 39 21.60 7.84 -18.08
N ALA A 40 21.61 6.76 -17.30
CA ALA A 40 22.75 5.87 -17.19
C ALA A 40 22.93 4.96 -18.42
N GLN A 41 22.00 4.97 -19.40
CA GLN A 41 22.17 4.23 -20.65
C GLN A 41 23.29 4.88 -21.47
N GLY A 42 24.41 4.17 -21.59
CA GLY A 42 25.62 4.66 -22.25
C GLY A 42 26.68 5.21 -21.30
N GLU A 43 26.48 5.10 -19.98
CA GLU A 43 27.58 5.27 -19.03
C GLU A 43 28.67 4.24 -19.27
N THR A 44 29.92 4.67 -19.24
CA THR A 44 31.08 3.79 -19.39
C THR A 44 31.38 3.01 -18.11
N ASP A 45 30.84 3.46 -16.98
CA ASP A 45 30.96 2.78 -15.70
C ASP A 45 29.72 1.93 -15.42
N ASP A 46 29.89 0.61 -15.56
CA ASP A 46 28.84 -0.38 -15.31
C ASP A 46 28.30 -0.31 -13.86
N THR A 47 29.09 0.17 -12.90
CA THR A 47 28.64 0.29 -11.51
C THR A 47 27.56 1.36 -11.34
N VAL A 48 27.64 2.44 -12.13
CA VAL A 48 26.64 3.52 -12.14
C VAL A 48 25.34 3.00 -12.74
N TYR A 49 25.42 2.30 -13.87
CA TYR A 49 24.26 1.67 -14.49
C TYR A 49 23.57 0.68 -13.54
N GLU A 50 24.33 -0.23 -12.93
CA GLU A 50 23.78 -1.23 -12.01
C GLU A 50 23.22 -0.61 -10.72
N ALA A 51 23.80 0.49 -10.22
CA ALA A 51 23.24 1.25 -9.10
C ALA A 51 21.87 1.86 -9.48
N CYS A 52 21.77 2.52 -10.64
CA CYS A 52 20.50 3.07 -11.12
C CYS A 52 19.45 1.98 -11.37
N ARG A 53 19.88 0.83 -11.91
CA ARG A 53 19.01 -0.33 -12.15
C ARG A 53 18.49 -0.94 -10.86
N SER A 54 19.36 -1.11 -9.86
CA SER A 54 19.00 -1.61 -8.53
C SER A 54 17.97 -0.69 -7.88
N MET A 55 18.21 0.63 -7.97
CA MET A 55 17.30 1.63 -7.42
C MET A 55 15.93 1.65 -8.11
N SER A 56 15.88 1.55 -9.45
CA SER A 56 14.62 1.45 -10.21
C SER A 56 13.82 0.22 -9.75
N ARG A 57 14.46 -0.94 -9.63
CA ARG A 57 13.84 -2.17 -9.12
C ARG A 57 13.32 -2.03 -7.70
N PHE A 58 14.10 -1.42 -6.81
CA PHE A 58 13.71 -1.23 -5.42
C PHE A 58 12.45 -0.37 -5.29
N TYR A 59 12.43 0.81 -5.93
CA TYR A 59 11.27 1.69 -5.83
C TYR A 59 10.05 1.16 -6.57
N GLY A 60 10.23 0.43 -7.67
CA GLY A 60 9.13 -0.30 -8.32
C GLY A 60 8.51 -1.36 -7.41
N ALA A 61 9.34 -2.15 -6.71
CA ALA A 61 8.86 -3.14 -5.74
C ALA A 61 8.13 -2.49 -4.55
N MET A 62 8.67 -1.38 -4.01
CA MET A 62 8.03 -0.62 -2.93
C MET A 62 6.68 -0.05 -3.35
N HIS A 63 6.57 0.49 -4.57
CA HIS A 63 5.31 1.00 -5.08
C HIS A 63 4.28 -0.11 -5.27
N ALA A 64 4.70 -1.26 -5.82
CA ALA A 64 3.83 -2.43 -5.96
C ALA A 64 3.32 -2.94 -4.60
N PHE A 65 4.21 -3.02 -3.62
CA PHE A 65 3.86 -3.40 -2.24
C PHE A 65 2.77 -2.49 -1.65
N PHE A 66 2.95 -1.17 -1.68
CA PHE A 66 1.95 -0.27 -1.11
C PHE A 66 0.60 -0.29 -1.86
N LEU A 67 0.60 -0.56 -3.17
CA LEU A 67 -0.64 -0.76 -3.92
C LEU A 67 -1.35 -2.05 -3.52
N GLU A 68 -0.62 -3.12 -3.24
CA GLU A 68 -1.19 -4.38 -2.75
C GLU A 68 -1.78 -4.21 -1.35
N GLU A 69 -1.05 -3.55 -0.44
CA GLU A 69 -1.54 -3.23 0.90
C GLU A 69 -2.81 -2.37 0.85
N GLN A 70 -2.86 -1.34 -0.02
CA GLN A 70 -4.07 -0.52 -0.19
C GLN A 70 -5.27 -1.36 -0.65
N ARG A 71 -5.07 -2.27 -1.63
CA ARG A 71 -6.15 -3.16 -2.10
C ARG A 71 -6.62 -4.13 -1.04
N ALA A 72 -5.70 -4.68 -0.23
CA ALA A 72 -6.03 -5.59 0.86
C ALA A 72 -6.90 -4.89 1.91
N ILE A 73 -6.59 -3.62 2.22
CA ILE A 73 -7.37 -2.79 3.14
C ILE A 73 -8.75 -2.47 2.56
N ASP A 74 -8.82 -2.01 1.31
CA ASP A 74 -10.08 -1.71 0.65
C ASP A 74 -11.00 -2.94 0.63
N ALA A 75 -10.44 -4.14 0.37
CA ALA A 75 -11.17 -5.40 0.41
C ALA A 75 -11.70 -5.72 1.82
N LEU A 76 -10.90 -5.53 2.86
CA LEU A 76 -11.34 -5.74 4.25
C LEU A 76 -12.49 -4.80 4.61
N LEU A 77 -12.43 -3.54 4.22
CA LEU A 77 -13.49 -2.55 4.47
C LEU A 77 -14.78 -2.87 3.71
N CYS A 78 -14.70 -3.30 2.45
CA CYS A 78 -15.88 -3.72 1.67
C CYS A 78 -16.53 -5.01 2.21
N THR A 79 -15.79 -5.84 2.95
CA THR A 79 -16.31 -7.08 3.56
C THR A 79 -16.87 -6.91 4.97
N ALA A 80 -16.71 -5.74 5.60
CA ALA A 80 -17.30 -5.48 6.92
C ALA A 80 -18.84 -5.35 6.80
N PRO A 81 -19.63 -6.26 7.39
CA PRO A 81 -21.08 -6.15 7.34
C PRO A 81 -21.55 -4.95 8.16
N LEU A 82 -22.52 -4.21 7.62
CA LEU A 82 -23.36 -3.24 8.33
C LEU A 82 -24.11 -3.93 9.49
N SER A 83 -23.43 -4.19 10.60
CA SER A 83 -24.07 -4.57 11.86
C SER A 83 -24.13 -3.35 12.76
N ASP A 84 -25.10 -2.48 12.47
CA ASP A 84 -25.69 -1.56 13.46
C ASP A 84 -27.10 -1.17 12.98
N THR A 85 -28.03 -2.13 13.01
CA THR A 85 -29.44 -1.81 13.18
C THR A 85 -29.75 -1.92 14.68
N PRO A 86 -29.99 -0.81 15.40
CA PRO A 86 -30.63 -0.90 16.70
C PRO A 86 -32.06 -1.40 16.48
N GLU A 87 -32.26 -2.64 16.91
CA GLU A 87 -33.51 -3.36 16.90
C GLU A 87 -34.61 -2.51 17.56
N ALA A 88 -35.75 -2.42 16.87
CA ALA A 88 -36.94 -1.75 17.35
C ALA A 88 -37.38 -2.30 18.71
N VAL A 89 -37.27 -1.49 19.77
CA VAL A 89 -38.06 -1.72 20.99
C VAL A 89 -39.41 -1.04 20.81
N GLN A 90 -40.26 -1.70 20.04
CA GLN A 90 -41.70 -1.58 20.13
C GLN A 90 -42.17 -2.56 21.20
N ARG A 91 -42.51 -2.08 22.41
CA ARG A 91 -43.40 -2.79 23.34
C ARG A 91 -43.89 -1.88 24.47
N ALA A 92 -45.21 -1.65 24.41
CA ALA A 92 -46.18 -1.32 25.45
C ALA A 92 -46.01 -0.01 26.22
#